data_AF-A0A0G4IQL1-F1
#
_entry.id   AF-A0A0G4IQL1-F1
#
_cell.length_a   1.000
_cell.length_b   1.000
_cell.length_c   1.000
_cell.angle_alpha   90.00
_cell.angle_beta   90.00
_cell.angle_gamma   90.00
#
_symmetry.space_group_name_H-M   'P 1'
#
loop_
_entity.id
_entity.type
_entity.pdbx_description
1 polymer ?
#
loop_
_entity_poly.entity_id
_entity_poly.type
_entity_poly.pdbx_seq_one_letter_code
_entity_poly.pdbx_strand_id
1 'polypeptide(L)'
;MASWDMTSVYVRGIRRQALGRVGSLLKTCGVDIRKVVEISFLRASSTLEVWTYDHERDGLVYSLRRAGLVVLEGMRPTDPSLLGTKAFLKLTPEQQQQSAAEHFVERLRRITSLVDSNLRRCARRQFAAMLDEQKSALSVEATQEAAEPRNAHSRHRSCLCR
;
A
#
# COMPACT_ATOMS: atom_id res chain seq x y z
N MET A 1 -2.27 6.34 20.62
CA MET A 1 -2.41 6.62 19.18
C MET A 1 -1.45 5.68 18.45
N ALA A 2 -1.91 4.94 17.44
CA ALA A 2 -1.00 4.13 16.62
C ALA A 2 -0.09 5.07 15.85
N SER A 3 1.23 4.87 15.94
CA SER A 3 2.14 5.60 15.07
C SER A 3 2.03 5.06 13.65
N TRP A 4 1.85 5.97 12.70
CA TRP A 4 1.89 5.70 11.26
C TRP A 4 3.32 5.81 10.71
N ASP A 5 4.31 5.93 11.60
CA ASP A 5 5.71 5.88 11.22
C ASP A 5 6.02 4.55 10.54
N MET A 6 6.79 4.63 9.46
CA MET A 6 7.21 3.47 8.72
C MET A 6 8.55 2.98 9.24
N THR A 7 8.70 1.66 9.30
CA THR A 7 9.91 0.99 9.74
C THR A 7 10.25 -0.16 8.80
N SER A 8 11.54 -0.50 8.73
CA SER A 8 12.05 -1.59 7.90
C SER A 8 12.42 -2.80 8.75
N VAL A 9 12.08 -3.98 8.24
CA VAL A 9 12.49 -5.27 8.80
C VAL A 9 13.35 -5.99 7.77
N TYR A 10 14.52 -6.45 8.20
CA TYR A 10 15.48 -7.15 7.36
C TYR A 10 15.40 -8.65 7.59
N VAL A 11 15.30 -9.41 6.52
CA VAL A 11 15.04 -10.86 6.57
C VAL A 11 16.03 -11.60 5.67
N ARG A 12 16.59 -12.69 6.17
CA ARG A 12 17.40 -13.66 5.41
C ARG A 12 16.71 -15.02 5.39
N GLY A 13 17.16 -15.89 4.48
CA GLY A 13 16.58 -17.22 4.27
C GLY A 13 15.59 -17.29 3.09
N ILE A 14 15.33 -16.16 2.42
CA ILE A 14 14.51 -16.11 1.20
C ILE A 14 15.45 -16.00 -0.01
N ARG A 15 15.33 -16.92 -0.97
CA ARG A 15 16.06 -16.85 -2.23
C ARG A 15 15.53 -15.71 -3.10
N ARG A 16 16.42 -15.05 -3.83
CA ARG A 16 16.03 -13.99 -4.77
C ARG A 16 15.11 -14.55 -5.85
N GLN A 17 13.93 -13.97 -5.99
CA GLN A 17 12.91 -14.36 -6.97
C GLN A 17 11.99 -13.18 -7.27
N ALA A 18 11.09 -13.34 -8.24
CA ALA A 18 10.10 -12.32 -8.57
C ALA A 18 9.28 -11.90 -7.32
N LEU A 19 9.04 -10.60 -7.14
CA LEU A 19 8.39 -10.06 -5.94
C LEU A 19 6.99 -10.64 -5.70
N GLY A 20 6.24 -10.99 -6.76
CA GLY A 20 4.95 -11.68 -6.61
C GLY A 20 5.07 -13.06 -5.95
N ARG A 21 6.15 -13.80 -6.21
CA ARG A 21 6.44 -15.07 -5.53
C ARG A 21 6.89 -14.85 -4.09
N VAL A 22 7.67 -13.80 -3.82
CA VAL A 22 8.03 -13.42 -2.46
C VAL A 22 6.79 -13.06 -1.65
N GLY A 23 5.89 -12.24 -2.21
CA GLY A 23 4.63 -11.89 -1.54
C GLY A 23 3.77 -13.13 -1.24
N SER A 24 3.72 -14.09 -2.16
CA SER A 24 3.01 -15.37 -1.94
C SER A 24 3.67 -16.20 -0.83
N LEU A 25 5.00 -16.28 -0.80
CA LEU A 25 5.75 -16.94 0.27
C LEU A 25 5.48 -16.28 1.63
N LEU A 26 5.53 -14.95 1.70
CA LEU A 26 5.24 -14.22 2.94
C LEU A 26 3.81 -14.49 3.44
N LYS A 27 2.81 -14.59 2.55
CA LYS A 27 1.45 -15.02 2.92
C LYS A 27 1.46 -16.43 3.54
N THR A 28 2.19 -17.37 2.95
CA THR A 28 2.30 -18.73 3.51
C THR A 28 3.00 -18.76 4.88
N CYS A 29 3.88 -17.78 5.15
CA CYS A 29 4.50 -17.57 6.46
C CYS A 29 3.55 -16.92 7.49
N GLY A 30 2.30 -16.62 7.11
CA GLY A 30 1.33 -15.95 7.99
C GLY A 30 1.42 -14.42 8.00
N VAL A 31 2.20 -13.82 7.12
CA VAL A 31 2.27 -12.35 7.00
C VAL A 31 1.03 -11.83 6.28
N ASP A 32 0.29 -10.91 6.93
CA ASP A 32 -0.76 -10.16 6.25
C ASP A 32 -0.12 -9.07 5.36
N ILE A 33 -0.07 -9.34 4.06
CA ILE A 33 0.53 -8.45 3.06
C ILE A 33 -0.16 -7.09 2.99
N ARG A 34 -1.41 -6.96 3.44
CA ARG A 34 -2.10 -5.65 3.48
C ARG A 34 -1.44 -4.66 4.44
N LYS A 35 -0.66 -5.17 5.40
CA LYS A 35 0.09 -4.39 6.39
C LYS A 35 1.52 -4.07 5.94
N VAL A 36 1.91 -4.58 4.78
CA VAL A 36 3.24 -4.37 4.19
C VAL A 36 3.15 -3.23 3.18
N VAL A 37 4.00 -2.23 3.35
CA VAL A 37 4.08 -1.05 2.47
C VAL A 37 4.89 -1.37 1.22
N GLU A 38 6.06 -1.99 1.39
CA GLU A 38 6.98 -2.29 0.30
C GLU A 38 7.81 -3.53 0.62
N ILE A 39 8.15 -4.32 -0.40
CA ILE A 39 9.06 -5.46 -0.29
C ILE A 39 10.13 -5.34 -1.36
N SER A 40 11.40 -5.45 -0.97
CA SER A 40 12.49 -5.44 -1.95
C SER A 40 13.71 -6.19 -1.48
N PHE A 41 14.47 -6.77 -2.40
CA PHE A 41 15.81 -7.27 -2.09
C PHE A 41 16.82 -6.13 -2.12
N LEU A 42 17.76 -6.14 -1.18
CA LEU A 42 18.82 -5.15 -1.11
C LEU A 42 19.88 -5.42 -2.18
N ARG A 43 19.92 -4.61 -3.25
CA ARG A 43 20.86 -4.74 -4.38
C ARG A 43 21.08 -6.19 -4.81
N ALA A 44 22.29 -6.74 -4.75
CA ALA A 44 22.62 -8.13 -5.09
C ALA A 44 22.68 -9.05 -3.85
N SER A 45 22.25 -8.57 -2.68
CA SER A 45 22.11 -9.33 -1.44
C SER A 45 20.91 -10.28 -1.51
N SER A 46 20.98 -11.36 -0.73
CA SER A 46 19.84 -12.21 -0.39
C SER A 46 19.01 -11.64 0.77
N THR A 47 19.41 -10.50 1.32
CA THR A 47 18.65 -9.82 2.37
C THR A 47 17.43 -9.16 1.76
N LEU A 48 16.25 -9.59 2.21
CA LEU A 48 14.97 -8.99 1.91
C LEU A 48 14.71 -7.87 2.91
N GLU A 49 14.31 -6.72 2.42
CA GLU A 49 13.79 -5.63 3.21
C GLU A 49 12.27 -5.56 3.04
N VAL A 50 11.57 -5.53 4.16
CA VAL A 50 10.12 -5.42 4.25
C VAL A 50 9.79 -4.16 5.03
N TRP A 51 9.11 -3.21 4.39
CA TRP A 51 8.64 -1.99 5.02
C TRP A 51 7.21 -2.16 5.52
N THR A 52 6.96 -1.73 6.74
CA THR A 52 5.65 -1.80 7.39
C THR A 52 5.47 -0.58 8.31
N TYR A 53 4.29 -0.45 8.92
CA TYR A 53 4.05 0.54 9.95
C TYR A 53 4.59 0.04 11.29
N ASP A 54 5.08 0.95 12.14
CA ASP A 54 5.75 0.58 13.39
C ASP A 54 4.86 -0.27 14.32
N HIS A 55 3.56 0.05 14.38
CA HIS A 55 2.59 -0.72 15.15
C HIS A 55 2.30 -2.14 14.60
N GLU A 56 2.70 -2.44 13.36
CA GLU A 56 2.56 -3.76 12.74
C GLU A 56 3.86 -4.57 12.77
N ARG A 57 4.97 -3.95 13.16
CA ARG A 57 6.32 -4.53 13.13
C ARG A 57 6.39 -5.83 13.92
N ASP A 58 5.89 -5.85 15.15
CA ASP A 58 6.02 -7.02 16.02
C ASP A 58 5.25 -8.23 15.49
N GLY A 59 4.06 -8.01 14.94
CA GLY A 59 3.27 -9.06 14.29
C GLY A 59 3.95 -9.63 13.05
N LEU A 60 4.57 -8.76 12.25
CA LEU A 60 5.38 -9.15 11.10
C LEU A 60 6.58 -10.00 11.54
N VAL A 61 7.37 -9.51 12.50
CA VAL A 61 8.56 -10.19 13.02
C VAL A 61 8.20 -11.55 13.60
N TYR A 62 7.13 -11.63 14.40
CA TYR A 62 6.63 -12.88 14.96
C TYR A 62 6.30 -13.91 13.87
N SER A 63 5.56 -13.51 12.84
CA SER A 63 5.17 -14.40 11.74
C SER A 63 6.38 -14.91 10.95
N LEU A 64 7.32 -14.03 10.64
CA LEU A 64 8.57 -14.39 9.95
C LEU A 64 9.41 -15.38 10.75
N ARG A 65 9.57 -15.15 12.06
CA ARG A 65 10.32 -16.05 12.96
C ARG A 65 9.65 -17.40 13.10
N ARG A 66 8.32 -17.42 13.26
CA ARG A 66 7.54 -18.66 13.34
C ARG A 66 7.67 -19.52 12.09
N ALA A 67 7.88 -18.89 10.93
CA ALA A 67 8.15 -19.57 9.67
C ALA A 67 9.62 -20.01 9.49
N GLY A 68 10.48 -19.83 10.49
CA GLY A 68 11.89 -20.23 10.46
C GLY A 68 12.80 -19.27 9.68
N LEU A 69 12.34 -18.06 9.37
CA LEU A 69 13.16 -17.06 8.70
C LEU A 69 14.03 -16.29 9.69
N VAL A 70 15.21 -15.88 9.24
CA VAL A 70 16.16 -15.13 10.07
C VAL A 70 15.84 -13.65 9.95
N VAL A 71 15.32 -13.07 11.03
CA VAL A 71 15.06 -11.63 11.13
C VAL A 71 16.26 -10.93 11.76
N LEU A 72 16.78 -9.90 11.10
CA LEU A 72 17.89 -9.08 11.60
C LEU A 72 17.32 -7.87 12.34
N GLU A 73 17.44 -7.86 13.65
CA GLU A 73 16.98 -6.76 14.51
C GLU A 73 18.11 -5.79 14.84
N GLY A 74 17.77 -4.54 15.17
CA GLY A 74 18.74 -3.51 15.56
C GLY A 74 19.62 -2.99 14.41
N MET A 75 19.38 -3.47 13.19
CA MET A 75 20.13 -3.05 12.01
C MET A 75 19.74 -1.63 11.60
N ARG A 76 20.75 -0.77 11.41
CA ARG A 76 20.51 0.54 10.78
C ARG A 76 20.23 0.33 9.29
N PRO A 77 19.36 1.12 8.66
CA PRO A 77 19.11 1.00 7.22
C PRO A 77 20.35 1.22 6.35
N THR A 78 21.32 1.97 6.85
CA THR A 78 22.63 2.24 6.21
C THR A 78 23.70 1.24 6.60
N ASP A 79 23.37 0.17 7.33
CA ASP A 79 24.36 -0.80 7.79
C ASP A 79 24.96 -1.59 6.61
N PRO A 80 26.29 -1.52 6.39
CA PRO A 80 26.98 -2.22 5.31
C PRO A 80 26.74 -3.74 5.29
N SER A 81 26.56 -4.37 6.45
CA SER A 81 26.38 -5.82 6.57
C SER A 81 25.09 -6.35 5.92
N LEU A 82 24.14 -5.46 5.61
CA LEU A 82 22.93 -5.77 4.88
C LEU A 82 23.18 -6.06 3.39
N LEU A 83 24.23 -5.43 2.81
CA LEU A 83 24.52 -5.49 1.39
C LEU A 83 25.37 -6.70 0.98
N GLY A 84 26.15 -7.28 1.91
CA GLY A 84 26.66 -8.66 1.94
C GLY A 84 27.30 -9.28 0.68
N THR A 85 27.48 -8.54 -0.41
CA THR A 85 27.91 -9.09 -1.71
C THR A 85 29.42 -9.14 -1.80
N LYS A 86 29.97 -10.13 -2.52
CA LYS A 86 31.42 -10.25 -2.72
C LYS A 86 32.06 -8.98 -3.30
N ALA A 87 31.35 -8.28 -4.19
CA ALA A 87 31.83 -7.01 -4.75
C ALA A 87 31.86 -5.90 -3.70
N PHE A 88 30.82 -5.81 -2.87
CA PHE A 88 30.74 -4.82 -1.80
C PHE A 88 31.81 -5.05 -0.72
N LEU A 89 32.07 -6.31 -0.35
CA LEU A 89 33.10 -6.67 0.64
C LEU A 89 34.53 -6.36 0.19
N LYS A 90 34.76 -6.08 -1.11
CA LYS A 90 36.07 -5.67 -1.64
C LYS A 90 36.33 -4.17 -1.52
N LEU A 91 35.31 -3.38 -1.21
CA LEU A 91 35.44 -1.93 -1.02
C LEU A 91 36.09 -1.60 0.32
N THR A 92 36.72 -0.43 0.43
CA THR A 92 37.21 0.07 1.71
C THR A 92 36.03 0.34 2.67
N PRO A 93 36.24 0.37 4.00
CA PRO A 93 35.17 0.65 4.95
C PRO A 93 34.41 1.96 4.68
N GLU A 94 35.13 3.01 4.27
CA GLU A 94 34.55 4.31 3.90
C GLU A 94 33.68 4.21 2.66
N GLN A 95 34.15 3.52 1.62
CA GLN A 95 33.38 3.27 0.40
C GLN A 95 32.14 2.41 0.67
N GLN A 96 32.23 1.45 1.59
CA GLN A 96 31.09 0.63 2.01
C GLN A 96 30.03 1.49 2.70
N GLN A 97 30.42 2.37 3.62
CA GLN A 97 29.50 3.29 4.29
C GLN A 97 28.83 4.24 3.30
N GLN A 98 29.62 4.85 2.41
CA GLN A 98 29.10 5.76 1.38
C GLN A 98 28.10 5.06 0.46
N SER A 99 28.46 3.89 -0.07
CA SER A 99 27.57 3.10 -0.92
C SER A 99 26.29 2.70 -0.17
N ALA A 100 26.38 2.29 1.10
CA ALA A 100 25.20 1.94 1.88
C ALA A 100 24.27 3.14 2.12
N ALA A 101 24.84 4.33 2.36
CA ALA A 101 24.09 5.58 2.48
C ALA A 101 23.37 5.96 1.17
N GLU A 102 24.07 5.90 0.04
CA GLU A 102 23.49 6.16 -1.29
C GLU A 102 22.33 5.20 -1.60
N HIS A 103 22.48 3.91 -1.29
CA HIS A 103 21.38 2.94 -1.45
C HIS A 103 20.23 3.19 -0.52
N PHE A 104 20.49 3.70 0.68
CA PHE A 104 19.41 4.08 1.56
C PHE A 104 18.61 5.26 0.98
N VAL A 105 19.29 6.30 0.48
CA VAL A 105 18.63 7.44 -0.19
C VAL A 105 17.82 7.01 -1.41
N GLU A 106 18.38 6.15 -2.25
CA GLU A 106 17.68 5.61 -3.43
C GLU A 106 16.40 4.85 -3.02
N ARG A 107 16.48 4.03 -1.97
CA ARG A 107 15.33 3.28 -1.45
C ARG A 107 14.26 4.22 -0.86
N LEU A 108 14.66 5.24 -0.11
CA LEU A 108 13.72 6.24 0.42
C LEU A 108 12.96 6.93 -0.72
N ARG A 109 13.68 7.39 -1.77
CA ARG A 109 13.03 8.00 -2.94
C ARG A 109 12.01 7.07 -3.60
N ARG A 110 12.32 5.77 -3.71
CA ARG A 110 11.39 4.78 -4.26
C ARG A 110 10.13 4.64 -3.40
N ILE A 111 10.31 4.52 -2.08
CA ILE A 111 9.19 4.33 -1.14
C ILE A 111 8.30 5.56 -1.12
N THR A 112 8.87 6.76 -1.03
CA THR A 112 8.09 8.01 -1.07
C THR A 112 7.28 8.11 -2.37
N SER A 113 7.89 7.80 -3.51
CA SER A 113 7.19 7.79 -4.81
C SER A 113 6.05 6.76 -4.86
N LEU A 114 6.25 5.57 -4.29
CA LEU A 114 5.22 4.54 -4.20
C LEU A 114 4.04 4.99 -3.33
N VAL A 115 4.34 5.55 -2.16
CA VAL A 115 3.33 6.08 -1.22
C VAL A 115 2.52 7.18 -1.89
N ASP A 116 3.19 8.16 -2.52
CA ASP A 116 2.52 9.25 -3.25
C ASP A 116 1.61 8.71 -4.36
N SER A 117 2.08 7.75 -5.14
CA SER A 117 1.31 7.11 -6.22
C SER A 117 0.07 6.40 -5.68
N ASN A 118 0.21 5.66 -4.58
CA ASN A 118 -0.89 4.96 -3.94
C ASN A 118 -1.92 5.92 -3.35
N LEU A 119 -1.48 6.99 -2.68
CA LEU A 119 -2.35 8.04 -2.15
C LEU A 119 -3.15 8.71 -3.27
N ARG A 120 -2.48 9.11 -4.37
CA ARG A 120 -3.14 9.70 -5.55
C ARG A 120 -4.16 8.74 -6.15
N ARG A 121 -3.84 7.45 -6.26
CA ARG A 121 -4.77 6.43 -6.77
C ARG A 121 -5.98 6.25 -5.84
N CYS A 122 -5.76 6.26 -4.53
CA CYS A 122 -6.83 6.15 -3.54
C CYS A 122 -7.78 7.35 -3.62
N ALA A 123 -7.22 8.58 -3.62
CA ALA A 123 -7.99 9.81 -3.77
C ALA A 123 -8.82 9.81 -5.06
N ARG A 124 -8.23 9.41 -6.20
CA ARG A 124 -8.96 9.31 -7.48
C ARG A 124 -10.16 8.36 -7.40
N ARG A 125 -10.01 7.21 -6.74
CA ARG A 125 -11.10 6.25 -6.56
C ARG A 125 -12.21 6.79 -5.67
N GLN A 126 -11.85 7.49 -4.60
CA GLN A 126 -12.84 8.12 -3.71
C GLN A 126 -13.61 9.23 -4.43
N PHE A 127 -12.93 10.11 -5.17
CA PHE A 127 -13.60 11.13 -5.97
C PHE A 127 -14.51 10.53 -7.05
N ALA A 128 -14.08 9.46 -7.73
CA ALA A 128 -14.92 8.76 -8.70
C ALA A 128 -16.19 8.19 -8.05
N ALA A 129 -16.05 7.51 -6.90
CA ALA A 129 -17.19 6.97 -6.16
C ALA A 129 -18.17 8.07 -5.72
N MET A 130 -17.65 9.18 -5.19
CA MET A 130 -18.49 10.33 -4.81
C MET A 130 -19.22 10.94 -6.01
N LEU A 131 -18.56 11.05 -7.17
CA LEU A 131 -19.20 11.56 -8.39
C LEU A 131 -20.29 10.62 -8.91
N ASP A 132 -20.07 9.31 -8.82
CA ASP A 132 -21.06 8.30 -9.23
C ASP A 132 -22.28 8.33 -8.29
N GLU A 133 -22.06 8.44 -6.98
CA GLU A 133 -23.14 8.64 -5.99
C GLU A 133 -23.98 9.89 -6.27
N GLN A 134 -23.34 11.02 -6.59
CA GLN A 134 -24.03 12.27 -6.93
C GLN A 134 -24.87 12.13 -8.21
N LYS A 135 -24.33 11.47 -9.25
CA LYS A 135 -25.09 11.21 -10.49
C LYS A 135 -26.29 10.31 -10.25
N SER A 136 -26.11 9.27 -9.42
CA SER A 136 -27.21 8.38 -9.04
C SER A 136 -28.31 9.13 -8.29
N ALA A 137 -27.96 10.00 -7.33
CA ALA A 137 -28.93 10.82 -6.59
C ALA A 137 -29.75 11.72 -7.54
N LEU A 138 -29.09 12.44 -8.45
CA LEU A 138 -29.77 13.31 -9.43
C LEU A 138 -30.68 12.53 -10.40
N SER A 139 -30.30 11.30 -10.78
CA SER A 139 -31.13 10.46 -11.64
C SER A 139 -32.41 9.96 -10.95
N VAL A 140 -32.36 9.73 -9.63
CA VAL A 140 -33.53 9.34 -8.82
C VAL A 140 -34.48 10.52 -8.65
N GLU A 141 -33.97 11.73 -8.37
CA GLU A 141 -34.79 12.95 -8.30
C GLU A 141 -35.49 13.26 -9.63
N ALA A 142 -34.79 13.16 -10.76
CA ALA A 142 -35.38 13.35 -12.08
C ALA A 142 -36.46 12.31 -12.43
N THR A 143 -36.34 11.09 -11.90
CA THR A 143 -37.35 10.03 -12.10
C THR A 143 -38.58 10.26 -11.22
N GLN A 144 -38.42 10.85 -10.03
CA GLN A 144 -39.53 11.22 -9.14
C GLN A 144 -40.31 12.43 -9.66
N GLU A 145 -39.65 13.46 -10.21
CA GLU A 145 -40.32 14.59 -10.87
C GLU A 145 -41.11 14.17 -12.12
N ALA A 146 -40.64 13.16 -12.85
CA ALA A 146 -41.36 12.62 -14.02
C ALA A 146 -42.56 11.73 -13.64
N ALA A 147 -42.62 11.23 -12.40
CA ALA A 147 -43.66 10.32 -11.92
C ALA A 147 -44.81 11.02 -11.17
N GLU A 148 -44.74 12.33 -10.90
CA GLU A 148 -45.89 13.08 -10.38
C GLU A 148 -46.90 13.35 -11.52
N PRO A 149 -48.12 12.77 -11.47
CA PRO A 149 -49.16 13.16 -12.40
C PRO A 149 -49.57 14.60 -12.07
N ARG A 150 -49.44 15.50 -13.05
CA ARG A 150 -50.06 16.83 -13.03
C ARG A 150 -51.59 16.68 -12.96
N ASN A 151 -52.11 16.47 -11.75
CA ASN A 151 -53.52 16.61 -11.45
C ASN A 151 -53.85 18.10 -11.44
N ALA A 152 -54.22 18.63 -12.61
CA ALA A 152 -54.82 19.95 -12.70
C ALA A 152 -55.91 20.00 -13.78
N HIS A 153 -57.14 20.05 -13.27
CA HIS A 153 -58.36 20.60 -13.88
C HIS A 153 -59.28 19.63 -14.64
N SER A 154 -60.08 18.89 -13.86
CA SER A 154 -61.40 18.47 -14.31
C SER A 154 -62.28 19.71 -14.50
N ARG A 155 -62.47 20.14 -15.75
CA ARG A 155 -63.50 21.14 -16.08
C ARG A 155 -64.87 20.48 -15.92
N HIS A 156 -65.58 20.88 -14.86
CA HIS A 156 -67.02 20.68 -14.73
C HIS A 156 -67.73 21.23 -15.98
N ARG A 157 -68.33 20.35 -16.78
CA ARG A 157 -69.36 20.72 -17.76
C ARG A 157 -70.71 20.57 -17.07
N SER A 158 -71.33 21.70 -16.78
CA SER A 158 -72.74 21.82 -16.41
C SER A 158 -73.62 21.37 -17.58
N CYS A 159 -74.49 20.38 -17.34
CA CYS A 159 -75.65 20.11 -18.18
C CYS A 159 -76.79 21.03 -17.73
N LEU A 160 -77.19 21.95 -18.60
CA LEU A 160 -78.46 22.66 -18.52
C LEU A 160 -79.46 21.91 -19.42
N CYS A 161 -80.46 21.30 -18.81
CA CYS A 161 -81.69 20.89 -19.50
C CYS A 161 -82.85 21.69 -18.90
N ARG A 162 -83.52 22.47 -19.76
CA ARG A 162 -84.92 22.85 -19.67
C ARG A 162 -85.51 22.70 -21.06
#